data_AF-A0A077LZQ8-F1
#
_entry.id   AF-A0A077LZQ8-F1
#
_cell.length_a   1.000
_cell.length_b   1.000
_cell.length_c   1.000
_cell.angle_alpha   90.00
_cell.angle_beta   90.00
_cell.angle_gamma   90.00
#
_symmetry.space_group_name_H-M   'P 1'
#
loop_
_entity.id
_entity.type
_entity.pdbx_description
1 polymer ?
#
loop_
_entity_poly.entity_id
_entity_poly.type
_entity_poly.pdbx_seq_one_letter_code
_entity_poly.pdbx_strand_id
1 'polypeptide(L)'
;MLTDGTDHHLTELREQIAQLLAPLGLRFSAAKTRIVHMSEGFDFLGFRIQWTHKRGTTKWHVYTFIAKRPFASMKARIRALTPRTSQQDVRTVLIRTNQITRGWAPYFKHAIAKRILTHLQRYTWWRIVRMMRTRHRWKWKDVRRWLTDLIGRWHPISADGIESYNLEAIPIRRYRYRGNQIPNPWVQTV
;
A
#
# COMPACT_ATOMS: atom_id res chain seq x y z
N MET A 1 8.38 19.98 -3.28
CA MET A 1 9.10 20.91 -2.39
C MET A 1 8.25 21.08 -1.15
N LEU A 2 8.87 21.29 0.02
CA LEU A 2 8.18 21.52 1.29
C LEU A 2 8.77 22.79 1.88
N THR A 3 7.92 23.71 2.32
CA THR A 3 8.31 24.90 3.09
C THR A 3 7.35 25.04 4.26
N ASP A 4 7.83 25.68 5.31
CA ASP A 4 7.06 26.18 6.45
C ASP A 4 6.49 27.59 6.20
N GLY A 5 6.85 28.23 5.08
CA GLY A 5 6.39 29.56 4.69
C GLY A 5 5.01 29.62 4.04
N THR A 6 4.63 30.83 3.61
CA THR A 6 3.37 31.11 2.91
C THR A 6 3.39 30.63 1.46
N ASP A 7 2.23 30.61 0.81
CA ASP A 7 2.10 30.23 -0.62
C ASP A 7 2.99 31.07 -1.56
N HIS A 8 3.33 32.30 -1.16
CA HIS A 8 4.25 33.17 -1.89
C HIS A 8 5.65 32.58 -1.99
N HIS A 9 6.23 32.14 -0.85
CA HIS A 9 7.56 31.52 -0.82
C HIS A 9 7.60 30.24 -1.67
N LEU A 10 6.52 29.45 -1.70
CA LEU A 10 6.44 28.28 -2.58
C LEU A 10 6.45 28.65 -4.06
N THR A 11 5.87 29.80 -4.41
CA THR A 11 5.80 30.27 -5.78
C THR A 11 7.16 30.76 -6.26
N GLU A 12 7.86 31.56 -5.45
CA GLU A 12 9.24 32.01 -5.72
C GLU A 12 10.20 30.83 -5.84
N LEU A 13 10.14 29.89 -4.89
CA LEU A 13 10.99 28.70 -4.90
C LEU A 13 10.74 27.84 -6.15
N ARG A 14 9.48 27.73 -6.59
CA ARG A 14 9.13 27.04 -7.85
C ARG A 14 9.76 27.73 -9.05
N GLU A 15 9.78 29.06 -9.10
CA GLU A 15 10.40 29.82 -10.18
C GLU A 15 11.93 29.67 -10.20
N GLN A 16 12.57 29.75 -9.03
CA GLN A 16 14.01 29.51 -8.90
C GLN A 16 14.40 28.11 -9.43
N ILE A 17 13.64 27.08 -9.07
CA ILE A 17 13.92 25.73 -9.58
C ILE A 17 13.67 25.66 -11.09
N ALA A 18 12.63 26.33 -11.60
CA ALA A 18 12.38 26.36 -13.03
C ALA A 18 13.54 26.99 -13.80
N GLN A 19 14.15 28.06 -13.26
CA GLN A 19 15.35 28.68 -13.82
C GLN A 19 16.56 27.74 -13.77
N LEU A 20 16.75 26.97 -12.69
CA LEU A 20 17.82 25.97 -12.59
C LEU A 20 17.64 24.78 -13.53
N LEU A 21 16.40 24.38 -13.80
CA LEU A 21 16.07 23.26 -14.70
C LEU A 21 16.15 23.65 -16.18
N ALA A 22 15.94 24.93 -16.53
CA ALA A 22 15.87 25.39 -17.91
C ALA A 22 17.16 25.10 -18.72
N PRO A 23 18.39 25.33 -18.22
CA PRO A 23 19.62 24.96 -18.92
C PRO A 23 19.75 23.46 -19.19
N LEU A 24 19.09 22.61 -18.39
CA LEU A 24 19.07 21.16 -18.57
C LEU A 24 17.99 20.70 -19.57
N GLY A 25 17.25 21.63 -20.18
CA GLY A 25 16.12 21.33 -21.06
C GLY A 25 14.89 20.77 -20.33
N LEU A 26 14.84 20.91 -19.00
CA LEU A 26 13.76 20.39 -18.17
C LEU A 26 12.79 21.51 -17.78
N ARG A 27 11.49 21.19 -17.74
CA ARG A 27 10.43 22.09 -17.28
C ARG A 27 9.40 21.37 -16.43
N PHE A 28 8.75 22.11 -15.54
CA PHE A 28 7.64 21.56 -14.77
C PHE A 28 6.44 21.25 -15.67
N SER A 29 5.80 20.10 -15.42
CA SER A 29 4.54 19.75 -16.04
C SER A 29 3.40 20.42 -15.28
N ALA A 30 2.71 21.39 -15.90
CA ALA A 30 1.57 22.09 -15.30
C ALA A 30 0.48 21.14 -14.76
N ALA A 31 0.24 20.01 -15.45
CA ALA A 31 -0.73 19.00 -15.02
C ALA A 31 -0.32 18.17 -13.78
N LYS A 32 0.97 18.16 -13.42
CA LYS A 32 1.52 17.31 -12.35
C LYS A 32 2.01 18.11 -11.14
N THR A 33 2.34 19.39 -11.36
CA THR A 33 2.84 20.28 -10.32
C THR A 33 1.70 21.10 -9.76
N ARG A 34 1.47 20.98 -8.45
CA ARG A 34 0.51 21.81 -7.71
C ARG A 34 1.06 22.14 -6.33
N ILE A 35 0.69 23.31 -5.84
CA ILE A 35 0.90 23.72 -4.45
C ILE A 35 -0.33 23.25 -3.67
N VAL A 36 -0.12 22.56 -2.55
CA VAL A 36 -1.18 22.08 -1.66
C VAL A 36 -0.73 22.20 -0.23
N HIS A 37 -1.64 22.57 0.67
CA HIS A 37 -1.31 22.62 2.08
C HIS A 37 -1.17 21.21 2.66
N MET A 38 -0.30 21.02 3.66
CA MET A 38 -0.05 19.69 4.24
C MET A 38 -1.30 19.07 4.90
N SER A 39 -2.25 19.89 5.35
CA SER A 39 -3.52 19.41 5.92
C SER A 39 -4.44 18.76 4.87
N GLU A 40 -4.42 19.24 3.63
CA GLU A 40 -5.09 18.58 2.52
C GLU A 40 -4.40 17.26 2.20
N GLY A 41 -3.06 17.27 2.24
CA GLY A 41 -2.19 16.14 1.99
C GLY A 41 -1.95 15.87 0.52
N PHE A 42 -0.89 15.13 0.24
CA PHE A 42 -0.45 14.83 -1.13
C PHE A 42 0.05 13.40 -1.27
N ASP A 43 0.09 12.92 -2.51
CA ASP A 43 0.52 11.56 -2.83
C ASP A 43 1.98 11.59 -3.30
N PHE A 44 2.85 10.81 -2.67
CA PHE A 44 4.25 10.67 -3.04
C PHE A 44 4.69 9.22 -2.90
N LEU A 45 5.27 8.64 -3.97
CA LEU A 45 5.69 7.22 -4.02
C LEU A 45 4.60 6.22 -3.56
N GLY A 46 3.33 6.54 -3.81
CA GLY A 46 2.21 5.69 -3.39
C GLY A 46 1.79 5.85 -1.92
N PHE A 47 2.42 6.75 -1.17
CA PHE A 47 1.98 7.16 0.15
C PHE A 47 1.17 8.44 0.07
N ARG A 48 0.10 8.53 0.87
CA ARG A 48 -0.61 9.79 1.12
C ARG A 48 -0.03 10.39 2.40
N ILE A 49 0.67 11.50 2.27
CA ILE A 49 1.26 12.24 3.38
C ILE A 49 0.30 13.35 3.76
N GLN A 50 -0.11 13.41 5.02
CA GLN A 50 -1.07 14.38 5.50
C GLN A 50 -0.76 14.81 6.93
N TRP A 51 -0.75 16.12 7.17
CA TRP A 51 -0.69 16.70 8.50
C TRP A 51 -2.11 16.73 9.08
N THR A 52 -2.36 15.89 10.09
CA THR A 52 -3.68 15.82 10.72
C THR A 52 -3.56 15.66 12.21
N HIS A 53 -4.61 16.08 12.89
CA HIS A 53 -4.77 15.95 14.31
C HIS A 53 -4.89 14.48 14.75
N LYS A 54 -4.23 14.12 15.85
CA LYS A 54 -4.39 12.81 16.50
C LYS A 54 -5.72 12.80 17.27
N ARG A 55 -6.68 12.02 16.78
CA ARG A 55 -8.00 11.84 17.40
C ARG A 55 -7.90 11.67 18.93
N GLY A 56 -8.69 12.47 19.65
CA GLY A 56 -8.74 12.45 21.13
C GLY A 56 -7.60 13.20 21.82
N THR A 57 -6.80 13.99 21.11
CA THR A 57 -5.78 14.85 21.73
C THR A 57 -5.90 16.30 21.22
N THR A 58 -4.90 17.15 21.38
CA THR A 58 -4.74 18.44 20.64
C THR A 58 -3.54 18.39 19.68
N LYS A 59 -2.85 17.25 19.61
CA LYS A 59 -1.55 17.13 18.95
C LYS A 59 -1.69 16.85 17.46
N TRP A 60 -0.98 17.63 16.66
CA TRP A 60 -0.88 17.45 15.21
C TRP A 60 0.35 16.62 14.84
N HIS A 61 0.18 15.69 13.90
CA HIS A 61 1.27 14.86 13.40
C HIS A 61 1.18 14.70 11.89
N VAL A 62 2.33 14.48 11.25
CA VAL A 62 2.37 14.03 9.86
C VAL A 62 2.14 12.53 9.84
N TYR A 63 1.08 12.12 9.15
CA TYR A 63 0.72 10.73 8.97
C TYR A 63 0.96 10.30 7.53
N THR A 64 1.50 9.09 7.40
CA THR A 64 1.70 8.42 6.12
C THR A 64 0.67 7.31 5.96
N PHE A 65 -0.27 7.46 5.04
CA PHE A 65 -1.23 6.44 4.65
C PHE A 65 -0.83 5.82 3.31
N ILE A 66 -1.47 4.71 2.93
CA ILE A 66 -1.36 4.19 1.56
C ILE A 66 -2.29 5.01 0.67
N ALA A 67 -1.78 5.54 -0.44
CA ALA A 67 -2.61 6.25 -1.40
C ALA A 67 -3.66 5.32 -2.04
N LYS A 68 -4.75 5.90 -2.55
CA LYS A 68 -5.86 5.14 -3.14
C LYS A 68 -5.41 4.31 -4.35
N ARG A 69 -4.54 4.87 -5.19
CA ARG A 69 -4.09 4.28 -6.45
C ARG A 69 -3.30 2.96 -6.26
N PRO A 70 -2.24 2.87 -5.43
CA PRO A 70 -1.56 1.60 -5.16
C PRO A 70 -2.46 0.51 -4.60
N PHE A 71 -3.39 0.85 -3.72
CA PHE A 71 -4.35 -0.12 -3.17
C PHE A 71 -5.32 -0.63 -4.24
N ALA A 72 -5.86 0.28 -5.08
CA ALA A 72 -6.73 -0.10 -6.20
C ALA A 72 -5.99 -0.99 -7.22
N SER A 73 -4.75 -0.63 -7.57
CA SER A 73 -3.88 -1.40 -8.46
C SER A 73 -3.62 -2.81 -7.90
N MET A 74 -3.33 -2.94 -6.60
CA MET A 74 -3.13 -4.25 -5.97
C MET A 74 -4.39 -5.12 -6.02
N LYS A 75 -5.56 -4.56 -5.69
CA LYS A 75 -6.84 -5.28 -5.86
C LYS A 75 -7.08 -5.71 -7.30
N ALA A 76 -6.73 -4.87 -8.28
CA ALA A 76 -6.86 -5.21 -9.69
C ALA A 76 -5.93 -6.36 -10.11
N ARG A 77 -4.69 -6.39 -9.60
CA ARG A 77 -3.75 -7.51 -9.83
C ARG A 77 -4.26 -8.82 -9.24
N ILE A 78 -4.68 -8.80 -7.97
CA ILE A 78 -5.33 -9.97 -7.34
C ILE A 78 -6.56 -10.38 -8.14
N ARG A 79 -7.33 -9.40 -8.66
CA ARG A 79 -8.50 -9.67 -9.49
C ARG A 79 -8.15 -10.41 -10.77
N ALA A 80 -7.10 -10.00 -11.46
CA ALA A 80 -6.65 -10.63 -12.69
C ALA A 80 -6.12 -12.06 -12.44
N LEU A 81 -5.49 -12.31 -11.29
CA LEU A 81 -4.99 -13.64 -10.90
C LEU A 81 -6.08 -14.61 -10.41
N THR A 82 -7.27 -14.10 -10.07
CA THR A 82 -8.38 -14.90 -9.54
C THR A 82 -9.68 -14.74 -10.36
N PRO A 83 -9.68 -14.96 -11.70
CA PRO A 83 -10.92 -14.97 -12.47
C PRO A 83 -11.88 -16.02 -11.93
N ARG A 84 -13.17 -15.71 -11.90
CA ARG A 84 -14.16 -16.56 -11.23
C ARG A 84 -14.33 -17.94 -11.87
N THR A 85 -14.15 -18.01 -13.19
CA THR A 85 -14.25 -19.24 -14.02
C THR A 85 -12.89 -19.87 -14.31
N SER A 86 -11.81 -19.39 -13.66
CA SER A 86 -10.46 -19.91 -13.88
C SER A 86 -10.38 -21.40 -13.54
N GLN A 87 -9.76 -22.17 -14.43
CA GLN A 87 -9.39 -23.58 -14.21
C GLN A 87 -7.93 -23.73 -13.76
N GLN A 88 -7.22 -22.62 -13.50
CA GLN A 88 -5.85 -22.67 -13.01
C GLN A 88 -5.76 -23.44 -11.70
N ASP A 89 -4.72 -24.25 -11.57
CA ASP A 89 -4.39 -24.92 -10.33
C ASP A 89 -4.29 -23.92 -9.15
N VAL A 90 -4.84 -24.32 -8.00
CA VAL A 90 -4.94 -23.46 -6.81
C VAL A 90 -3.56 -23.14 -6.27
N ARG A 91 -2.64 -24.10 -6.28
CA ARG A 91 -1.26 -23.88 -5.84
C ARG A 91 -0.60 -22.79 -6.68
N THR A 92 -0.79 -22.81 -7.99
CA THR A 92 -0.29 -21.76 -8.90
C THR A 92 -0.89 -20.38 -8.59
N VAL A 93 -2.20 -20.30 -8.32
CA VAL A 93 -2.88 -19.05 -7.93
C VAL A 93 -2.32 -18.53 -6.60
N LEU A 94 -2.10 -19.41 -5.62
CA LEU A 94 -1.52 -19.06 -4.33
C LEU A 94 -0.09 -18.54 -4.48
N ILE A 95 0.77 -19.22 -5.24
CA ILE A 95 2.15 -18.76 -5.50
C ILE A 95 2.17 -17.35 -6.06
N ARG A 96 1.41 -17.09 -7.15
CA ARG A 96 1.39 -15.78 -7.80
C ARG A 96 0.83 -14.68 -6.89
N THR A 97 -0.23 -15.00 -6.15
CA THR A 97 -0.85 -14.06 -5.21
C THR A 97 0.09 -13.75 -4.04
N ASN A 98 0.78 -14.76 -3.50
CA ASN A 98 1.76 -14.62 -2.44
C ASN A 98 2.95 -13.78 -2.89
N GLN A 99 3.47 -13.98 -4.11
CA GLN A 99 4.58 -13.20 -4.65
C GLN A 99 4.26 -11.71 -4.68
N ILE A 100 3.10 -11.31 -5.23
CA ILE A 100 2.74 -9.89 -5.32
C ILE A 100 2.45 -9.27 -3.96
N THR A 101 1.85 -10.02 -3.03
CA THR A 101 1.50 -9.52 -1.70
C THR A 101 2.71 -9.44 -0.76
N ARG A 102 3.65 -10.39 -0.88
CA ARG A 102 4.92 -10.41 -0.13
C ARG A 102 5.85 -9.25 -0.48
N GLY A 103 5.81 -8.72 -1.69
CA GLY A 103 6.56 -7.49 -2.02
C GLY A 103 5.85 -6.23 -1.54
N TRP A 104 4.54 -6.16 -1.79
CA TRP A 104 3.75 -4.94 -1.58
C TRP A 104 3.53 -4.61 -0.10
N ALA A 105 3.22 -5.61 0.72
CA ALA A 105 2.89 -5.35 2.11
C ALA A 105 4.09 -4.90 2.96
N PRO A 106 5.30 -5.49 2.81
CA PRO A 106 6.50 -4.96 3.46
C PRO A 106 6.89 -3.56 3.00
N TYR A 107 6.65 -3.19 1.74
CA TYR A 107 6.88 -1.82 1.27
C TYR A 107 5.98 -0.81 2.00
N PHE A 108 4.69 -1.12 2.14
CA PHE A 108 3.74 -0.25 2.82
C PHE A 108 3.65 -0.44 4.35
N LYS A 109 4.46 -1.33 4.96
CA LYS A 109 4.43 -1.58 6.42
C LYS A 109 4.78 -0.35 7.27
N HIS A 110 5.36 0.67 6.65
CA HIS A 110 5.72 1.95 7.27
C HIS A 110 4.57 2.96 7.30
N ALA A 111 3.52 2.74 6.52
CA ALA A 111 2.30 3.51 6.57
C ALA A 111 1.36 3.03 7.68
N ILE A 112 0.34 3.83 7.99
CA ILE A 112 -0.86 3.37 8.72
C ILE A 112 -1.64 2.44 7.78
N ALA A 113 -1.18 1.19 7.71
CA ALA A 113 -1.61 0.22 6.71
C ALA A 113 -2.42 -0.94 7.29
N LYS A 114 -2.51 -1.11 8.62
CA LYS A 114 -3.12 -2.31 9.24
C LYS A 114 -4.52 -2.61 8.70
N ARG A 115 -5.41 -1.61 8.71
CA ARG A 115 -6.78 -1.74 8.18
C ARG A 115 -6.79 -2.09 6.69
N ILE A 116 -5.86 -1.55 5.91
CA ILE A 116 -5.74 -1.80 4.47
C ILE A 116 -5.23 -3.23 4.22
N LEU A 117 -4.25 -3.71 5.00
CA LEU A 117 -3.74 -5.07 4.91
C LEU A 117 -4.80 -6.11 5.28
N THR A 118 -5.56 -5.89 6.36
CA THR A 118 -6.71 -6.73 6.74
C THR A 118 -7.79 -6.74 5.65
N HIS A 119 -8.10 -5.57 5.07
CA HIS A 119 -9.04 -5.51 3.94
C HIS A 119 -8.50 -6.30 2.75
N LEU A 120 -7.22 -6.16 2.42
CA LEU A 120 -6.61 -6.88 1.30
C LEU A 120 -6.57 -8.40 1.54
N GLN A 121 -6.30 -8.86 2.76
CA GLN A 121 -6.38 -10.26 3.16
C GLN A 121 -7.79 -10.81 2.92
N ARG A 122 -8.80 -10.14 3.48
CA ARG A 122 -10.21 -10.53 3.33
C ARG A 122 -10.64 -10.52 1.88
N TYR A 123 -10.24 -9.51 1.11
CA TYR A 123 -10.52 -9.42 -0.32
C TYR A 123 -9.94 -10.64 -1.06
N THR A 124 -8.66 -10.92 -0.85
CA THR A 124 -7.95 -12.05 -1.48
C THR A 124 -8.61 -13.39 -1.13
N TRP A 125 -8.92 -13.60 0.15
CA TRP A 125 -9.60 -14.80 0.64
C TRP A 125 -10.94 -15.02 -0.07
N TRP A 126 -11.80 -13.99 -0.12
CA TRP A 126 -13.09 -14.09 -0.79
C TRP A 126 -12.97 -14.34 -2.29
N ARG A 127 -11.92 -13.83 -2.93
CA ARG A 127 -11.69 -14.06 -4.35
C ARG A 127 -11.39 -15.53 -4.65
N ILE A 128 -10.49 -16.12 -3.88
CA ILE A 128 -10.14 -17.54 -4.04
C ILE A 128 -11.34 -18.43 -3.68
N VAL A 129 -12.03 -18.15 -2.56
CA VAL A 129 -13.23 -18.90 -2.17
C VAL A 129 -14.33 -18.82 -3.23
N ARG A 130 -14.59 -17.65 -3.82
CA ARG A 130 -15.60 -17.50 -4.89
C ARG A 130 -15.20 -18.23 -6.16
N MET A 131 -13.92 -18.24 -6.51
CA MET A 131 -13.40 -19.02 -7.63
C MET A 131 -13.63 -20.52 -7.41
N MET A 132 -13.27 -21.04 -6.24
CA MET A 132 -13.48 -22.45 -5.88
C MET A 132 -14.96 -22.83 -5.83
N ARG A 133 -15.79 -21.95 -5.24
CA ARG A 133 -17.24 -22.15 -5.22
C ARG A 133 -17.86 -22.23 -6.61
N THR A 134 -17.40 -21.41 -7.55
CA THR A 134 -17.90 -21.49 -8.92
C THR A 134 -17.35 -22.71 -9.66
N ARG A 135 -16.07 -23.03 -9.51
CA ARG A 135 -15.43 -24.21 -10.14
C ARG A 135 -16.11 -25.52 -9.75
N HIS A 136 -16.37 -25.71 -8.46
CA HIS A 136 -16.90 -26.96 -7.92
C HIS A 136 -18.39 -26.91 -7.58
N ARG A 137 -19.08 -25.82 -7.94
CA ARG A 137 -20.50 -25.58 -7.60
C ARG A 137 -20.78 -25.71 -6.09
N TRP A 138 -19.81 -25.34 -5.25
CA TRP A 138 -19.90 -25.48 -3.80
C TRP A 138 -20.91 -24.53 -3.14
N LYS A 139 -21.65 -25.08 -2.20
CA LYS A 139 -22.42 -24.35 -1.19
C LYS A 139 -21.47 -23.95 -0.05
N TRP A 140 -21.97 -23.11 0.87
CA TRP A 140 -21.14 -22.63 1.98
C TRP A 140 -20.69 -23.74 2.94
N LYS A 141 -21.50 -24.80 3.09
CA LYS A 141 -21.14 -25.99 3.87
C LYS A 141 -19.88 -26.68 3.34
N ASP A 142 -19.69 -26.70 2.02
CA ASP A 142 -18.54 -27.36 1.38
C ASP A 142 -17.28 -26.51 1.55
N VAL A 143 -17.42 -25.18 1.50
CA VAL A 143 -16.32 -24.24 1.85
C VAL A 143 -15.91 -24.39 3.31
N ARG A 144 -16.88 -24.53 4.22
CA ARG A 144 -16.59 -24.78 5.63
C ARG A 144 -15.83 -26.10 5.77
N ARG A 145 -16.34 -27.19 5.19
CA ARG A 145 -15.65 -28.49 5.18
C ARG A 145 -14.22 -28.42 4.59
N TRP A 146 -13.99 -27.55 3.62
CA TRP A 146 -12.67 -27.34 3.00
C TRP A 146 -11.71 -26.54 3.88
N LEU A 147 -12.19 -25.55 4.64
CA LEU A 147 -11.34 -24.56 5.32
C LEU A 147 -11.42 -24.62 6.86
N THR A 148 -12.14 -25.60 7.40
CA THR A 148 -12.20 -25.85 8.84
C THR A 148 -11.78 -27.28 9.14
N ASP A 149 -11.02 -27.44 10.22
CA ASP A 149 -10.69 -28.76 10.76
C ASP A 149 -11.90 -29.44 11.44
N LEU A 150 -11.68 -30.65 11.97
CA LEU A 150 -12.69 -31.45 12.68
C LEU A 150 -13.25 -30.75 13.93
N ILE A 151 -12.50 -29.79 14.49
CA ILE A 151 -12.85 -29.03 15.70
C ILE A 151 -13.49 -27.68 15.32
N GLY A 152 -13.62 -27.38 14.02
CA GLY A 152 -14.25 -26.18 13.49
C GLY A 152 -13.33 -24.95 13.45
N ARG A 153 -12.02 -25.10 13.66
CA ARG A 153 -11.04 -24.02 13.54
C ARG A 153 -10.75 -23.74 12.07
N TRP A 154 -10.79 -22.46 11.71
CA TRP A 154 -10.43 -22.02 10.36
C TRP A 154 -8.92 -22.09 10.15
N HIS A 155 -8.50 -22.67 9.02
CA HIS A 155 -7.11 -22.66 8.59
C HIS A 155 -6.94 -21.84 7.30
N PRO A 156 -5.69 -21.42 6.97
CA PRO A 156 -5.41 -20.74 5.71
C PRO A 156 -5.81 -21.59 4.50
N ILE A 157 -6.09 -20.92 3.39
CA ILE A 157 -6.25 -21.60 2.11
C ILE A 157 -4.90 -22.17 1.72
N SER A 158 -4.83 -23.48 1.52
CA SER A 158 -3.60 -24.18 1.15
C SER A 158 -3.82 -25.15 0.00
N ALA A 159 -2.77 -25.41 -0.77
CA ALA A 159 -2.70 -26.42 -1.82
C ALA A 159 -1.24 -26.89 -1.98
N ASP A 160 -1.01 -28.20 -1.92
CA ASP A 160 0.30 -28.85 -2.10
C ASP A 160 1.44 -28.19 -1.32
N GLY A 161 1.23 -27.98 -0.02
CA GLY A 161 2.20 -27.36 0.89
C GLY A 161 2.36 -25.83 0.76
N ILE A 162 1.61 -25.18 -0.12
CA ILE A 162 1.61 -23.72 -0.26
C ILE A 162 0.37 -23.14 0.42
N GLU A 163 0.58 -22.29 1.42
CA GLU A 163 -0.49 -21.56 2.10
C GLU A 163 -0.62 -20.13 1.58
N SER A 164 -1.83 -19.56 1.67
CA SER A 164 -2.03 -18.14 1.40
C SER A 164 -1.27 -17.26 2.40
N TYR A 165 -0.60 -16.23 1.87
CA TYR A 165 0.22 -15.34 2.68
C TYR A 165 -0.64 -14.51 3.65
N ASN A 166 -0.29 -14.53 4.93
CA ASN A 166 -1.03 -13.81 5.96
C ASN A 166 -0.59 -12.34 6.04
N LEU A 167 -1.33 -11.47 5.35
CA LEU A 167 -1.10 -10.02 5.37
C LEU A 167 -1.39 -9.38 6.73
N GLU A 168 -2.27 -9.99 7.53
CA GLU A 168 -2.64 -9.47 8.84
C GLU A 168 -1.53 -9.69 9.87
N ALA A 169 -0.70 -10.72 9.72
CA ALA A 169 0.43 -10.96 10.61
C ALA A 169 1.56 -9.93 10.47
N ILE A 170 1.56 -9.11 9.40
CA ILE A 170 2.64 -8.17 9.14
C ILE A 170 2.64 -7.05 10.20
N PRO A 171 3.75 -6.88 10.94
CA PRO A 171 3.85 -5.81 11.92
C PRO A 171 3.98 -4.46 11.21
N ILE A 172 3.12 -3.52 11.58
CA ILE A 172 3.27 -2.13 11.16
C ILE A 172 4.43 -1.53 11.92
N ARG A 173 5.45 -1.07 11.20
CA ARG A 173 6.63 -0.43 11.79
C ARG A 173 6.65 1.02 11.38
N ARG A 174 6.28 1.93 12.28
CA ARG A 174 6.43 3.36 12.00
C ARG A 174 7.90 3.65 11.70
N TYR A 175 8.14 4.45 10.66
CA TYR A 175 9.49 4.93 10.39
C TYR A 175 9.97 5.72 11.60
N ARG A 176 11.06 5.28 12.24
CA ARG A 176 11.72 6.06 13.28
C ARG A 176 12.55 7.13 12.59
N TYR A 177 12.39 8.38 13.02
CA TYR A 177 13.25 9.47 12.58
C TYR A 177 14.71 9.08 12.82
N ARG A 178 15.51 9.04 11.75
CA ARG A 178 16.95 8.78 11.81
C ARG A 178 17.77 10.08 11.74
N GLY A 179 17.12 11.22 11.52
CA GLY A 179 17.70 12.57 11.54
C GLY A 179 19.07 12.68 10.89
N ASN A 180 19.97 13.36 11.60
CA ASN A 180 21.35 13.65 11.20
C ASN A 180 22.28 12.42 11.25
N GLN A 181 21.78 11.23 11.64
CA GLN A 181 22.58 10.01 11.65
C GLN A 181 22.73 9.38 10.26
N ILE A 182 21.95 9.86 9.27
CA ILE A 182 22.18 9.52 7.88
C ILE A 182 23.21 10.53 7.35
N PRO A 183 24.44 10.09 7.02
CA PRO A 183 25.44 10.99 6.47
C PRO A 183 24.88 11.63 5.20
N ASN A 184 24.87 12.96 5.15
CA ASN A 184 24.54 13.67 3.92
C ASN A 184 25.83 13.88 3.14
N PRO A 185 26.05 13.17 2.02
CA PRO A 185 27.29 13.26 1.26
C PRO A 185 27.51 14.63 0.59
N TRP A 186 26.49 15.51 0.63
CA TRP A 186 26.52 16.83 0.01
C TRP A 186 26.76 17.97 1.00
N VAL A 187 26.85 17.68 2.30
CA VAL A 187 27.24 18.67 3.30
C VAL A 187 28.74 18.53 3.47
N GLN A 188 29.50 19.52 2.98
CA GLN A 188 30.91 19.63 3.30
C GLN A 188 31.02 19.88 4.81
N THR A 189 31.65 18.96 5.54
CA THR A 189 32.09 19.20 6.92
C THR A 189 33.09 20.35 6.88
N VAL A 190 32.66 21.51 7.38
CA VAL A 190 33.51 22.67 7.66
C VAL A 190 34.34 22.36 8.90
#